data_AF-A0A914SRL2-F1
#
_entry.id   AF-A0A914SRL2-F1
#
_cell.length_a   1.000
_cell.length_b   1.000
_cell.length_c   1.000
_cell.angle_alpha   90.00
_cell.angle_beta   90.00
_cell.angle_gamma   90.00
#
_symmetry.space_group_name_H-M   'P 1'
#
loop_
_entity.id
_entity.type
_entity.pdbx_description
1 polymer ?
#
loop_
_entity_poly.entity_id
_entity_poly.type
_entity_poly.pdbx_seq_one_letter_code
_entity_poly.pdbx_strand_id
1 'polypeptide(L)'
;MSAPIGERPILINDFENVEYSFASESVKGMSATASNITLNTYIYVPDSYMSDVIWNLAGVLPSWIPNIFVLIIGCFGSIKGRFKHSIIGMTASQFYATVFQSILYFGYLYLNQAKIPITVLACSIPRRLLQQTITPALMSILVISIDRYLSIICGYTLTKAKLFILFLIPFIYAHFVYNSLTIFPFEIGTSDMCGPCLSMPKKYSKFLEPITPVTLIIAILLNIRILIFLHHYHTNKRALNTFSPKELKDTKKAMMGVTLQACIPMLFSMPQVINLAMYNIDSAIRMPKSFWVVINFLNYFSLCLNPLVTMLYVKQFRIATVKFLKNGKLVTGNSVHEFTAVAAATQNTNIRRSIITITPTISICQ
;
A
#
# COMPACT_ATOMS: atom_id res chain seq x y z
N MET A 1 -2.57 -3.29 71.30
CA MET A 1 -1.42 -3.90 70.61
C MET A 1 -1.50 -3.50 69.14
N SER A 2 -0.82 -2.42 68.81
CA SER A 2 -0.82 -1.74 67.52
C SER A 2 0.49 -2.08 66.81
N ALA A 3 0.40 -2.78 65.68
CA ALA A 3 1.54 -3.09 64.82
C ALA A 3 1.80 -1.91 63.85
N PRO A 4 3.06 -1.52 63.61
CA PRO A 4 3.36 -0.41 62.71
C PRO A 4 3.39 -0.87 61.25
N ILE A 5 2.75 -0.09 60.40
CA ILE A 5 2.83 -0.18 58.94
C ILE A 5 4.16 0.47 58.53
N GLY A 6 5.10 -0.35 58.05
CA GLY A 6 6.36 0.13 57.48
C GLY A 6 6.16 0.51 56.00
N GLU A 7 6.10 1.80 55.72
CA GLU A 7 6.24 2.34 54.37
C GLU A 7 7.69 2.14 53.90
N ARG A 8 7.89 1.41 52.79
CA ARG A 8 9.15 1.45 52.04
C ARG A 8 9.02 2.48 50.91
N PRO A 9 9.97 3.42 50.76
CA PRO A 9 9.99 4.30 49.61
C PRO A 9 10.36 3.51 48.35
N ILE A 10 9.53 3.67 47.31
CA ILE A 10 9.83 3.18 45.96
C ILE A 10 10.90 4.11 45.38
N LEU A 11 12.15 3.65 45.39
CA LEU A 11 13.25 4.30 44.68
C LEU A 11 13.06 4.10 43.18
N ILE A 12 12.70 5.18 42.50
CA ILE A 12 12.74 5.32 41.04
C ILE A 12 14.22 5.48 40.67
N ASN A 13 14.95 4.38 40.49
CA ASN A 13 16.31 4.41 39.92
C ASN A 13 16.74 3.10 39.20
N ASP A 14 15.85 2.13 38.98
CA ASP A 14 16.21 0.83 38.38
C ASP A 14 15.87 0.66 36.89
N PHE A 15 15.68 1.75 36.13
CA PHE A 15 15.32 1.65 34.71
C PHE A 15 16.49 1.68 33.71
N GLU A 16 17.75 1.83 34.16
CA GLU A 16 18.89 1.96 33.23
C GLU A 16 19.81 0.75 33.11
N ASN A 17 19.64 -0.33 33.89
CA ASN A 17 20.53 -1.50 33.84
C ASN A 17 19.81 -2.85 33.74
N VAL A 18 18.69 -2.92 33.01
CA VAL A 18 18.23 -4.21 32.47
C VAL A 18 19.01 -4.46 31.18
N GLU A 19 20.29 -4.79 31.36
CA GLU A 19 21.10 -5.44 30.34
C GLU A 19 20.33 -6.68 29.85
N TYR A 20 20.09 -6.67 28.55
CA TYR A 20 19.62 -7.71 27.63
C TYR A 20 20.06 -9.17 27.93
N SER A 21 19.68 -9.74 29.08
CA SER A 21 19.83 -11.18 29.35
C SER A 21 18.69 -12.01 28.73
N PHE A 22 17.58 -11.38 28.33
CA PHE A 22 16.41 -12.08 27.77
C PHE A 22 16.59 -12.66 26.35
N ALA A 23 17.68 -12.33 25.66
CA ALA A 23 18.04 -12.98 24.40
C ALA A 23 19.02 -14.16 24.58
N SER A 24 19.60 -14.34 25.77
CA SER A 24 20.61 -15.38 26.00
C SER A 24 20.02 -16.67 26.57
N GLU A 25 18.98 -16.63 27.42
CA GLU A 25 18.47 -17.86 28.05
C GLU A 25 17.50 -18.68 27.19
N SER A 26 16.76 -18.07 26.25
CA SER A 26 16.00 -18.86 25.26
C SER A 26 16.86 -19.36 24.08
N VAL A 27 18.10 -18.86 23.95
CA VAL A 27 19.06 -19.28 22.91
C VAL A 27 20.11 -20.24 23.45
N LYS A 28 20.40 -20.24 24.77
CA LYS A 28 21.32 -21.20 25.40
C LYS A 28 20.82 -22.64 25.40
N GLY A 29 19.52 -22.89 25.19
CA GLY A 29 18.96 -24.23 24.95
C GLY A 29 18.94 -24.67 23.47
N MET A 30 19.24 -23.78 22.52
CA MET A 30 19.20 -24.05 21.08
C MET A 30 20.48 -23.62 20.36
N SER A 31 21.63 -23.66 21.04
CA SER A 31 22.93 -23.83 20.36
C SER A 31 23.12 -25.30 19.94
N ALA A 32 22.05 -25.91 19.41
CA ALA A 32 22.20 -27.07 18.55
C ALA A 32 22.91 -26.53 17.31
N THR A 33 24.11 -27.06 17.04
CA THR A 33 24.88 -26.83 15.83
C THR A 33 23.94 -26.68 14.63
N ALA A 34 24.00 -25.53 13.95
CA ALA A 34 23.13 -25.17 12.81
C ALA A 34 23.17 -26.17 11.63
N SER A 35 23.92 -27.26 11.74
CA SER A 35 24.16 -28.28 10.72
C SER A 35 22.99 -29.23 10.46
N ASN A 36 21.93 -29.27 11.28
CA ASN A 36 20.89 -30.32 11.17
C ASN A 36 19.45 -29.81 10.94
N ILE A 37 19.25 -28.51 10.65
CA ILE A 37 17.90 -28.00 10.35
C ILE A 37 17.55 -28.32 8.89
N THR A 38 16.46 -29.06 8.69
CA THR A 38 15.95 -29.43 7.35
C THR A 38 14.58 -28.81 7.11
N LEU A 39 14.10 -28.86 5.87
CA LEU A 39 12.76 -28.36 5.51
C LEU A 39 11.61 -29.08 6.25
N ASN A 40 11.85 -30.30 6.71
CA ASN A 40 10.89 -31.12 7.45
C ASN A 40 11.00 -30.96 8.98
N THR A 41 11.96 -30.18 9.47
CA THR A 41 12.10 -29.90 10.89
C THR A 41 10.86 -29.17 11.40
N TYR A 42 10.26 -29.66 12.48
CA TYR A 42 9.14 -29.02 13.16
C TYR A 42 9.63 -27.82 13.98
N ILE A 43 8.89 -26.72 13.89
CA ILE A 43 9.13 -25.46 14.58
C ILE A 43 7.81 -24.95 15.18
N TYR A 44 7.93 -24.16 16.23
CA TYR A 44 6.81 -23.46 16.85
C TYR A 44 6.96 -21.95 16.61
N VAL A 45 5.83 -21.26 16.45
CA VAL A 45 5.84 -19.80 16.44
C VAL A 45 6.18 -19.32 17.85
N PRO A 46 7.29 -18.58 18.06
CA PRO A 46 7.74 -18.22 19.39
C PRO A 46 6.81 -17.20 20.04
N ASP A 47 6.58 -17.32 21.36
CA ASP A 47 5.73 -16.40 22.11
C ASP A 47 6.26 -14.96 22.07
N SER A 48 7.58 -14.80 21.95
CA SER A 48 8.22 -13.49 21.77
C SER A 48 7.77 -12.77 20.49
N TYR A 49 7.31 -13.48 19.46
CA TYR A 49 6.82 -12.89 18.22
C TYR A 49 5.36 -12.41 18.29
N MET A 50 4.60 -12.78 19.33
CA MET A 50 3.17 -12.46 19.41
C MET A 50 2.87 -10.96 19.51
N SER A 51 3.74 -10.20 20.21
CA SER A 51 3.62 -8.74 20.23
C SER A 51 3.68 -8.16 18.82
N ASP A 52 4.66 -8.59 18.02
CA ASP A 52 4.87 -8.13 16.65
C ASP A 52 3.66 -8.49 15.76
N VAL A 53 3.10 -9.69 15.91
CA VAL A 53 1.88 -10.12 15.20
C VAL A 53 0.70 -9.22 15.54
N ILE A 54 0.46 -8.93 16.83
CA ILE A 54 -0.65 -8.09 17.28
C ILE A 54 -0.51 -6.68 16.73
N TRP A 55 0.68 -6.08 16.80
CA TRP A 55 0.93 -4.74 16.26
C TRP A 55 0.77 -4.69 14.75
N ASN A 56 1.29 -5.68 14.02
CA ASN A 56 1.11 -5.75 12.57
C ASN A 56 -0.37 -5.91 12.18
N LEU A 57 -1.10 -6.73 12.94
CA LEU A 57 -2.54 -6.91 12.77
C LEU A 57 -3.30 -5.59 13.04
N ALA A 58 -2.95 -4.87 14.09
CA ALA A 58 -3.49 -3.55 14.39
C ALA A 58 -3.18 -2.50 13.31
N GLY A 59 -2.04 -2.63 12.62
CA GLY A 59 -1.68 -1.78 11.48
C GLY A 59 -2.48 -2.10 10.22
N VAL A 60 -2.70 -3.39 9.91
CA VAL A 60 -3.36 -3.83 8.68
C VAL A 60 -4.89 -3.78 8.77
N LEU A 61 -5.51 -4.17 9.89
CA LEU A 61 -6.97 -4.28 9.99
C LEU A 61 -7.73 -2.97 9.67
N PRO A 62 -7.30 -1.78 10.12
CA PRO A 62 -7.97 -0.53 9.79
C PRO A 62 -8.06 -0.26 8.28
N SER A 63 -7.15 -0.84 7.48
CA SER A 63 -7.13 -0.64 6.03
C SER A 63 -8.25 -1.36 5.27
N TRP A 64 -8.92 -2.35 5.89
CA TRP A 64 -10.06 -3.05 5.27
C TRP A 64 -11.17 -2.08 4.88
N ILE A 65 -11.61 -1.27 5.83
CA ILE A 65 -12.77 -0.38 5.69
C ILE A 65 -12.59 0.61 4.54
N PRO A 66 -11.54 1.46 4.49
CA PRO A 66 -11.42 2.46 3.43
C PRO A 66 -11.13 1.83 2.07
N ASN A 67 -10.42 0.70 1.99
CA ASN A 67 -10.18 0.00 0.72
C ASN A 67 -11.49 -0.57 0.14
N ILE A 68 -12.27 -1.31 0.94
CA ILE A 68 -13.58 -1.84 0.54
C ILE A 68 -14.49 -0.69 0.11
N PHE A 69 -14.53 0.39 0.89
CA PHE A 69 -15.38 1.53 0.62
C PHE A 69 -15.03 2.23 -0.71
N VAL A 70 -13.73 2.50 -0.96
CA VAL A 70 -13.27 3.10 -2.21
C VAL A 70 -13.51 2.17 -3.40
N LEU A 71 -13.36 0.85 -3.22
CA LEU A 71 -13.70 -0.14 -4.26
C LEU A 71 -15.19 -0.16 -4.57
N ILE A 72 -16.07 -0.12 -3.56
CA ILE A 72 -17.52 -0.06 -3.75
C ILE A 72 -17.90 1.21 -4.52
N ILE A 73 -17.41 2.37 -4.08
CA ILE A 73 -17.66 3.66 -4.75
C ILE A 73 -17.08 3.69 -6.16
N GLY A 74 -15.88 3.15 -6.33
CA GLY A 74 -15.21 3.05 -7.62
C GLY A 74 -16.00 2.18 -8.58
N CYS A 75 -16.25 0.92 -8.23
CA CYS A 75 -16.89 -0.05 -9.11
C CYS A 75 -18.36 0.29 -9.38
N PHE A 76 -19.13 0.60 -8.35
CA PHE A 76 -20.59 0.73 -8.46
C PHE A 76 -21.08 2.19 -8.53
N GLY A 77 -20.24 3.16 -8.16
CA GLY A 77 -20.60 4.58 -8.23
C GLY A 77 -20.56 5.15 -9.65
N SER A 78 -21.42 6.15 -9.90
CA SER A 78 -21.46 6.96 -11.13
C SER A 78 -20.30 7.95 -11.23
N ILE A 79 -19.07 7.44 -11.11
CA ILE A 79 -17.83 8.19 -11.33
C ILE A 79 -17.49 8.11 -12.83
N LYS A 80 -17.41 9.26 -13.50
CA LYS A 80 -17.08 9.37 -14.95
C LYS A 80 -15.64 9.83 -15.22
N GLY A 81 -14.79 9.87 -14.20
CA GLY A 81 -13.42 10.39 -14.33
C GLY A 81 -12.52 9.51 -15.16
N ARG A 82 -11.67 10.15 -15.97
CA ARG A 82 -10.60 9.53 -16.76
C ARG A 82 -9.76 8.54 -15.94
N PHE A 83 -9.54 8.86 -14.68
CA PHE A 83 -8.63 8.12 -13.82
C PHE A 83 -9.30 7.15 -12.84
N LYS A 84 -10.59 6.89 -13.05
CA LYS A 84 -11.38 5.96 -12.25
C LYS A 84 -10.71 4.58 -12.18
N HIS A 85 -10.35 4.02 -13.33
CA HIS A 85 -9.82 2.66 -13.43
C HIS A 85 -8.46 2.52 -12.76
N SER A 86 -7.59 3.53 -12.87
CA SER A 86 -6.27 3.51 -12.23
C SER A 86 -6.39 3.56 -10.70
N ILE A 87 -7.33 4.37 -10.18
CA ILE A 87 -7.61 4.42 -8.75
C ILE A 87 -8.19 3.09 -8.25
N ILE A 88 -9.12 2.48 -9.00
CA ILE A 88 -9.67 1.15 -8.66
C ILE A 88 -8.55 0.11 -8.65
N GLY A 89 -7.68 0.10 -9.66
CA GLY A 89 -6.55 -0.83 -9.75
C GLY A 89 -5.61 -0.73 -8.54
N MET A 90 -5.18 0.47 -8.16
CA MET A 90 -4.35 0.67 -6.97
C MET A 90 -5.07 0.22 -5.69
N THR A 91 -6.33 0.62 -5.53
CA THR A 91 -7.11 0.25 -4.33
C THR A 91 -7.32 -1.27 -4.26
N ALA A 92 -7.50 -1.93 -5.40
CA ALA A 92 -7.61 -3.39 -5.47
C ALA A 92 -6.29 -4.07 -5.07
N SER A 93 -5.15 -3.57 -5.53
CA SER A 93 -3.83 -4.07 -5.10
C SER A 93 -3.59 -3.86 -3.60
N GLN A 94 -4.04 -2.74 -3.04
CA GLN A 94 -3.94 -2.48 -1.60
C GLN A 94 -4.87 -3.36 -0.78
N PHE A 95 -6.10 -3.57 -1.25
CA PHE A 95 -7.03 -4.50 -0.63
C PHE A 95 -6.51 -5.94 -0.68
N TYR A 96 -5.92 -6.34 -1.80
CA TYR A 96 -5.23 -7.61 -1.95
C TYR A 96 -4.14 -7.79 -0.87
N ALA A 97 -3.23 -6.83 -0.72
CA ALA A 97 -2.25 -6.85 0.36
C ALA A 97 -2.90 -6.94 1.74
N THR A 98 -3.91 -6.10 1.99
CA THR A 98 -4.63 -6.03 3.26
C THR A 98 -5.19 -7.39 3.68
N VAL A 99 -5.91 -8.07 2.77
CA VAL A 99 -6.54 -9.36 3.04
C VAL A 99 -5.48 -10.43 3.34
N PHE A 100 -4.48 -10.57 2.47
CA PHE A 100 -3.49 -11.64 2.60
C PHE A 100 -2.51 -11.44 3.76
N GLN A 101 -2.16 -10.20 4.10
CA GLN A 101 -1.40 -9.91 5.32
C GLN A 101 -2.24 -10.19 6.58
N SER A 102 -3.54 -9.87 6.56
CA SER A 102 -4.43 -10.23 7.68
C SER A 102 -4.49 -11.74 7.87
N ILE A 103 -4.64 -12.51 6.78
CA ILE A 103 -4.62 -13.98 6.80
C ILE A 103 -3.31 -14.51 7.40
N LEU A 104 -2.16 -13.95 6.99
CA LEU A 104 -0.86 -14.35 7.52
C LEU A 104 -0.78 -14.17 9.04
N TYR A 105 -1.16 -12.98 9.53
CA TYR A 105 -1.04 -12.66 10.96
C TYR A 105 -2.07 -13.38 11.82
N PHE A 106 -3.31 -13.54 11.36
CA PHE A 106 -4.29 -14.41 12.04
C PHE A 106 -3.83 -15.87 12.06
N GLY A 107 -3.23 -16.36 10.97
CA GLY A 107 -2.64 -17.70 10.91
C GLY A 107 -1.55 -17.90 11.96
N TYR A 108 -0.62 -16.96 12.10
CA TYR A 108 0.41 -17.04 13.12
C TYR A 108 -0.14 -16.95 14.55
N LEU A 109 -1.13 -16.10 14.80
CA LEU A 109 -1.80 -16.01 16.09
C LEU A 109 -2.47 -17.35 16.46
N TYR A 110 -3.19 -17.95 15.51
CA TYR A 110 -3.84 -19.25 15.69
C TYR A 110 -2.83 -20.37 15.97
N LEU A 111 -1.77 -20.46 15.17
CA LEU A 111 -0.72 -21.49 15.32
C LEU A 111 -0.02 -21.39 16.68
N ASN A 112 0.27 -20.17 17.16
CA ASN A 112 0.85 -19.95 18.48
C ASN A 112 -0.12 -20.32 19.61
N GLN A 113 -1.37 -19.87 19.53
CA GLN A 113 -2.37 -20.13 20.57
C GLN A 113 -2.71 -21.62 20.70
N ALA A 114 -2.85 -22.32 19.56
CA ALA A 114 -3.12 -23.75 19.51
C ALA A 114 -1.86 -24.62 19.74
N LYS A 115 -0.67 -24.00 19.87
CA LYS A 115 0.63 -24.67 20.01
C LYS A 115 0.83 -25.76 18.94
N ILE A 116 0.41 -25.48 17.71
CA ILE A 116 0.52 -26.42 16.59
C ILE A 116 1.94 -26.34 16.02
N PRO A 117 2.72 -27.44 16.03
CA PRO A 117 4.00 -27.46 15.34
C PRO A 117 3.77 -27.43 13.82
N ILE A 118 4.58 -26.64 13.13
CA ILE A 118 4.60 -26.57 11.66
C ILE A 118 5.99 -26.91 11.16
N THR A 119 6.12 -27.47 9.96
CA THR A 119 7.45 -27.68 9.37
C THR A 119 8.04 -26.36 8.88
N VAL A 120 9.37 -26.27 8.76
CA VAL A 120 10.06 -25.11 8.15
C VAL A 120 9.48 -24.79 6.77
N LEU A 121 9.21 -25.80 5.95
CA LEU A 121 8.59 -25.63 4.64
C LEU A 121 7.17 -25.05 4.73
N ALA A 122 6.34 -25.62 5.61
CA ALA A 122 4.95 -25.18 5.82
C ALA A 122 4.87 -23.77 6.44
N CYS A 123 5.84 -23.33 7.24
CA CYS A 123 5.96 -21.92 7.62
C CYS A 123 6.35 -21.06 6.41
N SER A 124 7.37 -21.48 5.67
CA SER A 124 8.06 -20.64 4.71
C SER A 124 7.22 -20.34 3.47
N ILE A 125 6.53 -21.33 2.90
CA ILE A 125 5.78 -21.12 1.64
C ILE A 125 4.64 -20.11 1.82
N PRO A 126 3.67 -20.30 2.74
CA PRO A 126 2.58 -19.35 2.92
C PRO A 126 3.11 -17.99 3.32
N ARG A 127 4.11 -17.94 4.19
CA ARG A 127 4.74 -16.68 4.59
C ARG A 127 5.28 -15.92 3.37
N ARG A 128 6.08 -16.53 2.51
CA ARG A 128 6.66 -15.83 1.36
C ARG A 128 5.58 -15.36 0.39
N LEU A 129 4.62 -16.24 0.08
CA LEU A 129 3.50 -15.89 -0.79
C LEU A 129 2.67 -14.72 -0.24
N LEU A 130 2.30 -14.77 1.05
CA LEU A 130 1.46 -13.76 1.69
C LEU A 130 2.22 -12.47 1.96
N GLN A 131 3.49 -12.53 2.36
CA GLN A 131 4.30 -11.33 2.59
C GLN A 131 4.52 -10.54 1.31
N GLN A 132 4.73 -11.21 0.18
CA GLN A 132 4.97 -10.53 -1.09
C GLN A 132 3.74 -9.81 -1.65
N THR A 133 2.56 -9.96 -1.04
CA THR A 133 1.36 -9.21 -1.45
C THR A 133 1.47 -7.70 -1.25
N ILE A 134 2.39 -7.22 -0.40
CA ILE A 134 2.65 -5.78 -0.22
C ILE A 134 3.34 -5.16 -1.45
N THR A 135 4.16 -5.95 -2.16
CA THR A 135 4.94 -5.46 -3.30
C THR A 135 4.05 -4.95 -4.43
N PRO A 136 3.03 -5.69 -4.90
CA PRO A 136 2.07 -5.17 -5.88
C PRO A 136 1.33 -3.92 -5.40
N ALA A 137 0.98 -3.83 -4.11
CA ALA A 137 0.33 -2.65 -3.55
C ALA A 137 1.22 -1.39 -3.64
N LEU A 138 2.50 -1.51 -3.32
CA LEU A 138 3.46 -0.40 -3.40
C LEU A 138 3.79 -0.03 -4.85
N MET A 139 4.07 -1.02 -5.70
CA MET A 139 4.39 -0.77 -7.11
C MET A 139 3.20 -0.23 -7.92
N SER A 140 1.96 -0.49 -7.48
CA SER A 140 0.75 0.07 -8.09
C SER A 140 0.71 1.61 -8.06
N ILE A 141 1.43 2.23 -7.13
CA ILE A 141 1.57 3.69 -7.06
C ILE A 141 2.34 4.21 -8.27
N LEU A 142 3.41 3.51 -8.69
CA LEU A 142 4.13 3.86 -9.91
C LEU A 142 3.22 3.74 -11.15
N VAL A 143 2.39 2.70 -11.21
CA VAL A 143 1.44 2.51 -12.32
C VAL A 143 0.52 3.72 -12.45
N ILE A 144 -0.01 4.24 -11.34
CA ILE A 144 -0.80 5.49 -11.34
C ILE A 144 0.04 6.68 -11.77
N SER A 145 1.25 6.85 -11.24
CA SER A 145 2.13 7.97 -11.62
C SER A 145 2.43 7.98 -13.12
N ILE A 146 2.65 6.80 -13.72
CA ILE A 146 2.86 6.63 -15.16
C ILE A 146 1.59 7.00 -15.94
N ASP A 147 0.43 6.48 -15.55
CA ASP A 147 -0.86 6.82 -16.19
C ASP A 147 -1.12 8.34 -16.15
N ARG A 148 -0.81 9.00 -15.02
CA ARG A 148 -1.00 10.45 -14.88
C ARG A 148 0.02 11.22 -15.70
N TYR A 149 1.26 10.78 -15.72
CA TYR A 149 2.32 11.38 -16.50
C TYR A 149 1.97 11.35 -17.99
N LEU A 150 1.60 10.18 -18.51
CA LEU A 150 1.20 10.02 -19.92
C LEU A 150 -0.02 10.88 -20.25
N SER A 151 -1.05 10.88 -19.39
CA SER A 151 -2.26 11.63 -19.67
C SER A 151 -2.11 13.15 -19.56
N ILE A 152 -1.29 13.67 -18.65
CA ILE A 152 -1.20 15.11 -18.36
C ILE A 152 -0.08 15.76 -19.16
N ILE A 153 1.11 15.16 -19.19
CA ILE A 153 2.28 15.72 -19.87
C ILE A 153 2.30 15.30 -21.33
N CYS A 154 2.03 14.02 -21.63
CA CYS A 154 2.12 13.53 -23.01
C CYS A 154 0.79 13.62 -23.78
N GLY A 155 -0.32 13.98 -23.12
CA GLY A 155 -1.65 13.98 -23.73
C GLY A 155 -2.16 12.59 -24.15
N TYR A 156 -1.51 11.52 -23.69
CA TYR A 156 -1.81 10.14 -24.08
C TYR A 156 -2.67 9.44 -23.03
N THR A 157 -3.83 8.92 -23.44
CA THR A 157 -4.72 8.16 -22.54
C THR A 157 -4.53 6.67 -22.71
N LEU A 158 -4.23 5.98 -21.61
CA LEU A 158 -4.11 4.52 -21.62
C LEU A 158 -5.48 3.88 -21.80
N THR A 159 -5.56 2.87 -22.67
CA THR A 159 -6.75 2.03 -22.77
C THR A 159 -6.88 1.15 -21.53
N LYS A 160 -8.10 0.70 -21.22
CA LYS A 160 -8.35 -0.16 -20.05
C LYS A 160 -7.52 -1.45 -20.07
N ALA A 161 -7.34 -2.04 -21.26
CA ALA A 161 -6.53 -3.24 -21.43
C ALA A 161 -5.04 -2.98 -21.13
N LYS A 162 -4.47 -1.88 -21.63
CA LYS A 162 -3.08 -1.50 -21.34
C LYS A 162 -2.89 -1.22 -19.85
N LEU A 163 -3.84 -0.53 -19.24
CA LEU A 163 -3.81 -0.25 -17.81
C LEU A 163 -3.89 -1.54 -16.98
N PHE A 164 -4.75 -2.48 -17.35
CA PHE A 164 -4.83 -3.80 -16.71
C PHE A 164 -3.50 -4.56 -16.79
N ILE A 165 -2.87 -4.59 -17.96
CA ILE A 165 -1.54 -5.21 -18.15
C ILE A 165 -0.50 -4.54 -17.25
N LEU A 166 -0.49 -3.20 -17.16
CA LEU A 166 0.42 -2.48 -16.27
C LEU A 166 0.22 -2.86 -14.79
N PHE A 167 -1.02 -3.06 -14.34
CA PHE A 167 -1.28 -3.56 -12.98
C PHE A 167 -0.91 -5.04 -12.80
N LEU A 168 -0.91 -5.86 -13.85
CA LEU A 168 -0.53 -7.27 -13.78
C LEU A 168 0.99 -7.47 -13.58
N ILE A 169 1.82 -6.58 -14.14
CA ILE A 169 3.30 -6.68 -14.06
C ILE A 169 3.80 -6.76 -12.60
N PRO A 170 3.37 -5.91 -11.66
CA PRO A 170 3.75 -6.04 -10.25
C PRO A 170 3.40 -7.38 -9.61
N PHE A 171 2.27 -7.99 -9.98
CA PHE A 171 1.88 -9.30 -9.46
C PHE A 171 2.78 -10.41 -10.00
N ILE A 172 3.10 -10.37 -11.29
CA ILE A 172 4.06 -11.31 -11.90
C ILE A 172 5.41 -11.16 -11.22
N TYR A 173 5.89 -9.93 -11.03
CA TYR A 173 7.16 -9.69 -10.34
C TYR A 173 7.15 -10.26 -8.91
N ALA A 174 6.13 -9.95 -8.11
CA ALA A 174 6.08 -10.38 -6.71
C ALA A 174 5.86 -11.90 -6.55
N HIS A 175 4.90 -12.46 -7.28
CA HIS A 175 4.49 -13.85 -7.08
C HIS A 175 5.28 -14.85 -7.92
N PHE A 176 5.74 -14.46 -9.10
CA PHE A 176 6.51 -15.35 -9.96
C PHE A 176 8.01 -15.11 -9.74
N VAL A 177 8.52 -13.91 -10.00
CA VAL A 177 9.97 -13.65 -9.98
C VAL A 177 10.53 -13.74 -8.55
N TYR A 178 10.00 -12.96 -7.62
CA TYR A 178 10.54 -12.86 -6.26
C TYR A 178 10.38 -14.17 -5.48
N ASN A 179 9.17 -14.75 -5.47
CA ASN A 179 8.94 -16.00 -4.73
C ASN A 179 9.69 -17.19 -5.33
N SER A 180 9.81 -17.31 -6.65
CA SER A 180 10.61 -18.39 -7.26
C SER A 180 12.07 -18.31 -6.80
N LEU A 181 12.66 -17.12 -6.84
CA LEU A 181 14.06 -16.91 -6.42
C LEU A 181 14.26 -17.08 -4.91
N THR A 182 13.19 -17.04 -4.12
CA THR A 182 13.24 -17.31 -2.68
C THR A 182 13.04 -18.79 -2.35
N ILE A 183 12.19 -19.50 -3.10
CA ILE A 183 11.80 -20.88 -2.79
C ILE A 183 12.76 -21.90 -3.42
N PHE A 184 13.16 -21.72 -4.69
CA PHE A 184 13.93 -22.73 -5.42
C PHE A 184 15.38 -22.96 -4.96
N PRO A 185 16.11 -21.98 -4.41
CA PRO A 185 17.46 -22.24 -3.92
C PRO A 185 17.50 -23.14 -2.67
N PHE A 186 16.36 -23.34 -2.00
CA PHE A 186 16.23 -24.11 -0.76
C PHE A 186 17.22 -23.73 0.36
N GLU A 187 17.72 -22.49 0.35
CA GLU A 187 18.60 -21.98 1.41
C GLU A 187 17.77 -21.70 2.67
N ILE A 188 18.21 -22.25 3.81
CA ILE A 188 17.58 -22.00 5.10
C ILE A 188 18.33 -20.86 5.78
N GLY A 189 17.63 -19.75 5.99
CA GLY A 189 18.10 -18.61 6.75
C GLY A 189 17.35 -18.46 8.07
N THR A 190 17.83 -17.58 8.94
CA THR A 190 17.15 -17.23 10.18
C THR A 190 16.26 -16.00 9.98
N SER A 191 15.06 -16.04 10.54
CA SER A 191 14.15 -14.91 10.60
C SER A 191 13.51 -14.77 11.97
N ASP A 192 13.20 -13.52 12.30
CA ASP A 192 12.42 -13.06 13.44
C ASP A 192 11.06 -13.76 13.66
N MET A 193 10.40 -14.29 12.61
CA MET A 193 9.00 -14.76 12.74
C MET A 193 8.85 -16.21 13.20
N CYS A 194 9.50 -17.14 12.50
CA CYS A 194 9.41 -18.58 12.79
C CYS A 194 10.79 -19.23 12.96
N GLY A 195 11.84 -18.42 13.18
CA GLY A 195 13.21 -18.91 13.26
C GLY A 195 13.71 -19.34 11.89
N PRO A 196 14.14 -20.61 11.70
CA PRO A 196 14.60 -21.11 10.41
C PRO A 196 13.51 -21.03 9.34
N CYS A 197 13.82 -20.41 8.21
CA CYS A 197 12.89 -20.27 7.08
C CYS A 197 13.64 -20.24 5.75
N LEU A 198 12.94 -20.50 4.65
CA LEU A 198 13.50 -20.31 3.32
C LEU A 198 13.92 -18.86 3.13
N SER A 199 15.19 -18.64 2.80
CA SER A 199 15.77 -17.33 2.52
C SER A 199 16.23 -17.24 1.07
N MET A 200 16.10 -16.03 0.52
CA MET A 200 16.66 -15.75 -0.79
C MET A 200 18.20 -15.64 -0.68
N PRO A 201 18.96 -16.24 -1.61
CA PRO A 201 20.41 -16.09 -1.64
C PRO A 201 20.83 -14.62 -1.67
N LYS A 202 21.87 -14.27 -0.91
CA LYS A 202 22.34 -12.87 -0.74
C LYS A 202 22.59 -12.15 -2.07
N LYS A 203 23.06 -12.88 -3.10
CA LYS A 203 23.29 -12.32 -4.45
C LYS A 203 22.00 -11.76 -5.06
N TYR A 204 20.88 -12.46 -4.91
CA TYR A 204 19.59 -12.01 -5.44
C TYR A 204 18.94 -10.94 -4.54
N SER A 205 19.07 -11.05 -3.21
CA SER A 205 18.62 -10.00 -2.27
C SER A 205 19.13 -8.62 -2.62
N LYS A 206 20.45 -8.50 -2.84
CA LYS A 206 21.10 -7.23 -3.18
C LYS A 206 20.51 -6.56 -4.43
N PHE A 207 20.01 -7.35 -5.37
CA PHE A 207 19.44 -6.84 -6.62
C PHE A 207 17.93 -6.57 -6.51
N LEU A 208 17.18 -7.43 -5.82
CA LEU A 208 15.72 -7.38 -5.80
C LEU A 208 15.16 -6.48 -4.70
N GLU A 209 15.78 -6.43 -3.53
CA GLU A 209 15.29 -5.60 -2.41
C GLU A 209 15.20 -4.10 -2.77
N PRO A 210 16.15 -3.49 -3.51
CA PRO A 210 16.05 -2.08 -3.90
C PRO A 210 14.95 -1.76 -4.92
N ILE A 211 14.33 -2.75 -5.57
CA ILE A 211 13.36 -2.49 -6.65
C ILE A 211 12.12 -1.74 -6.13
N THR A 212 11.60 -2.12 -4.96
CA THR A 212 10.44 -1.46 -4.34
C THR A 212 10.70 0.00 -3.97
N PRO A 213 11.76 0.37 -3.22
CA PRO A 213 12.03 1.78 -2.92
C PRO A 213 12.38 2.57 -4.19
N VAL A 214 13.13 2.02 -5.15
CA VAL A 214 13.42 2.69 -6.42
C VAL A 214 12.12 3.00 -7.18
N THR A 215 11.17 2.05 -7.19
CA THR A 215 9.84 2.23 -7.79
C THR A 215 9.09 3.42 -7.16
N LEU A 216 9.13 3.54 -5.84
CA LEU A 216 8.51 4.66 -5.13
C LEU A 216 9.24 5.99 -5.40
N ILE A 217 10.58 5.99 -5.50
CA ILE A 217 11.37 7.19 -5.85
C ILE A 217 10.96 7.68 -7.24
N ILE A 218 10.92 6.79 -8.23
CA ILE A 218 10.49 7.11 -9.59
C ILE A 218 9.06 7.66 -9.59
N ALA A 219 8.15 7.04 -8.83
CA ALA A 219 6.77 7.52 -8.70
C ALA A 219 6.71 8.96 -8.15
N ILE A 220 7.49 9.28 -7.12
CA ILE A 220 7.59 10.63 -6.54
C ILE A 220 8.14 11.62 -7.58
N LEU A 221 9.24 11.29 -8.26
CA LEU A 221 9.85 12.15 -9.28
C LEU A 221 8.90 12.46 -10.44
N LEU A 222 8.15 11.46 -10.92
CA LEU A 222 7.12 11.65 -11.94
C LEU A 222 6.02 12.60 -11.44
N ASN A 223 5.54 12.43 -10.21
CA ASN A 223 4.50 13.27 -9.63
C ASN A 223 4.95 14.71 -9.40
N ILE A 224 6.20 14.93 -8.95
CA ILE A 224 6.80 16.26 -8.83
C ILE A 224 6.88 16.93 -10.20
N ARG A 225 7.35 16.22 -11.23
CA ARG A 225 7.43 16.74 -12.60
C ARG A 225 6.05 17.16 -13.14
N ILE A 226 5.01 16.37 -12.87
CA ILE A 226 3.63 16.74 -13.23
C ILE A 226 3.18 18.01 -12.49
N LEU A 227 3.48 18.14 -11.20
CA LEU A 227 3.12 19.33 -10.42
C LEU A 227 3.83 20.59 -10.91
N ILE A 228 5.12 20.49 -11.26
CA ILE A 228 5.89 21.59 -11.88
C ILE A 228 5.25 22.00 -13.20
N PHE A 229 4.91 21.03 -14.06
CA PHE A 229 4.22 21.30 -15.33
C PHE A 229 2.88 22.02 -15.12
N LEU A 230 2.06 21.56 -14.18
CA LEU A 230 0.78 22.20 -13.84
C LEU A 230 0.95 23.58 -13.22
N HIS A 231 2.05 23.84 -12.51
CA HIS A 231 2.35 25.15 -11.94
C HIS A 231 2.71 26.18 -13.01
N HIS A 232 3.53 25.79 -14.00
CA HIS A 232 3.93 26.64 -15.12
C HIS A 232 2.94 26.62 -16.30
N TYR A 233 1.76 26.04 -16.12
CA TYR A 233 0.78 25.89 -17.19
C TYR A 233 0.29 27.25 -17.72
N HIS A 234 0.00 28.21 -16.84
CA HIS A 234 -0.49 29.54 -17.25
C HIS A 234 0.53 30.36 -18.03
N THR A 235 1.83 30.15 -17.79
CA THR A 235 2.90 30.85 -18.49
C THR A 235 3.11 30.32 -19.91
N ASN A 236 2.59 29.13 -20.24
CA ASN A 236 2.89 28.46 -21.50
C ASN A 236 1.74 28.61 -22.51
N LYS A 237 1.86 29.60 -23.42
CA LYS A 237 0.82 29.96 -24.42
C LYS A 237 0.32 28.79 -25.28
N ARG A 238 1.17 27.78 -25.55
CA ARG A 238 0.79 26.58 -26.32
C ARG A 238 -0.12 25.61 -25.57
N ALA A 239 -0.15 25.65 -24.24
CA ALA A 239 -0.89 24.70 -23.42
C ALA A 239 -2.31 25.16 -23.13
N LEU A 240 -2.64 26.45 -23.30
CA LEU A 240 -3.83 27.15 -22.80
C LEU A 240 -5.19 26.61 -23.28
N ASN A 241 -5.24 25.70 -24.24
CA ASN A 241 -6.50 25.14 -24.77
C ASN A 241 -6.92 23.81 -24.11
N THR A 242 -6.13 23.24 -23.21
CA THR A 242 -6.37 21.87 -22.69
C THR A 242 -7.16 21.81 -21.38
N PHE A 243 -7.01 22.79 -20.48
CA PHE A 243 -7.64 22.80 -19.17
C PHE A 243 -8.32 24.13 -18.88
N SER A 244 -9.57 24.09 -18.42
CA SER A 244 -10.18 25.25 -17.78
C SER A 244 -9.49 25.56 -16.44
N PRO A 245 -9.51 26.82 -15.94
CA PRO A 245 -8.89 27.17 -14.66
C PRO A 245 -9.38 26.31 -13.48
N LYS A 246 -10.65 25.90 -13.51
CA LYS A 246 -11.26 25.03 -12.50
C LYS A 246 -10.72 23.60 -12.58
N GLU A 247 -10.61 23.05 -13.79
CA GLU A 247 -10.04 21.71 -14.01
C GLU A 247 -8.56 21.67 -13.66
N LEU A 248 -7.80 22.74 -13.95
CA LEU A 248 -6.40 22.85 -13.57
C LEU A 248 -6.24 22.79 -12.04
N LYS A 249 -7.05 23.57 -11.29
CA LYS A 249 -7.04 23.54 -9.82
C LYS A 249 -7.42 22.16 -9.27
N ASP A 250 -8.45 21.53 -9.83
CA ASP A 250 -8.88 20.19 -9.43
C ASP A 250 -7.81 19.13 -9.74
N THR A 251 -7.14 19.23 -10.89
CA THR A 251 -6.05 18.33 -11.30
C THR A 251 -4.82 18.51 -10.43
N LYS A 252 -4.42 19.74 -10.13
CA LYS A 252 -3.30 20.03 -9.20
C LYS A 252 -3.57 19.43 -7.83
N LYS A 253 -4.79 19.59 -7.29
CA LYS A 253 -5.18 18.98 -6.01
C LYS A 253 -5.13 17.46 -6.08
N ALA A 254 -5.66 16.85 -7.14
CA ALA A 254 -5.59 15.39 -7.30
C ALA A 254 -4.14 14.90 -7.35
N MET A 255 -3.26 15.59 -8.08
CA MET A 255 -1.84 15.24 -8.17
C MET A 255 -1.09 15.40 -6.85
N MET A 256 -1.40 16.41 -6.04
CA MET A 256 -0.86 16.49 -4.67
C MET A 256 -1.22 15.25 -3.83
N GLY A 257 -2.45 14.74 -4.00
CA GLY A 257 -2.88 13.49 -3.36
C GLY A 257 -2.06 12.29 -3.83
N VAL A 258 -1.81 12.16 -5.14
CA VAL A 258 -0.98 11.07 -5.69
C VAL A 258 0.48 11.18 -5.22
N THR A 259 1.05 12.38 -5.14
CA THR A 259 2.37 12.60 -4.54
C THR A 259 2.40 12.14 -3.09
N LEU A 260 1.40 12.52 -2.30
CA LEU A 260 1.30 12.12 -0.90
C LEU A 260 1.17 10.59 -0.76
N GLN A 261 0.40 9.93 -1.62
CA GLN A 261 0.29 8.47 -1.69
C GLN A 261 1.62 7.77 -2.00
N ALA A 262 2.55 8.44 -2.67
CA ALA A 262 3.89 7.91 -2.91
C ALA A 262 4.85 8.22 -1.74
N CYS A 263 4.74 9.40 -1.14
CA CYS A 263 5.58 9.82 -0.01
C CYS A 263 5.29 9.03 1.27
N ILE A 264 4.02 8.73 1.59
CA ILE A 264 3.64 8.00 2.80
C ILE A 264 4.33 6.62 2.89
N PRO A 265 4.17 5.71 1.92
CA PRO A 265 4.86 4.41 1.97
C PRO A 265 6.37 4.57 1.84
N MET A 266 6.88 5.60 1.15
CA MET A 266 8.33 5.86 1.19
C MET A 266 8.80 6.10 2.63
N LEU A 267 8.12 7.00 3.37
CA LEU A 267 8.49 7.32 4.74
C LEU A 267 8.31 6.12 5.69
N PHE A 268 7.30 5.28 5.47
CA PHE A 268 6.97 4.18 6.38
C PHE A 268 7.68 2.86 6.04
N SER A 269 7.96 2.59 4.76
CA SER A 269 8.64 1.37 4.31
C SER A 269 10.16 1.53 4.24
N MET A 270 10.70 2.74 4.02
CA MET A 270 12.16 2.93 3.91
C MET A 270 12.93 2.49 5.15
N PRO A 271 12.50 2.79 6.40
CA PRO A 271 13.20 2.30 7.58
C PRO A 271 13.33 0.77 7.61
N GLN A 272 12.30 0.06 7.14
CA GLN A 272 12.31 -1.41 7.05
C GLN A 272 13.34 -1.91 6.02
N VAL A 273 13.36 -1.29 4.84
CA VAL A 273 14.31 -1.63 3.78
C VAL A 273 15.74 -1.32 4.21
N ILE A 274 15.97 -0.19 4.86
CA ILE A 274 17.29 0.20 5.38
C ILE A 274 17.74 -0.83 6.43
N ASN A 275 16.88 -1.20 7.38
CA ASN A 275 17.21 -2.22 8.37
C ASN A 275 17.57 -3.56 7.72
N LEU A 276 16.80 -4.00 6.73
CA LEU A 276 17.08 -5.24 6.00
C LEU A 276 18.41 -5.17 5.24
N ALA A 277 18.69 -4.04 4.59
CA ALA A 277 19.96 -3.81 3.91
C ALA A 277 21.14 -3.80 4.88
N MET A 278 21.01 -3.14 6.03
CA MET A 278 22.02 -3.13 7.09
C MET A 278 22.28 -4.53 7.64
N TYR A 279 21.22 -5.29 7.92
CA TYR A 279 21.32 -6.69 8.37
C TYR A 279 22.00 -7.59 7.34
N ASN A 280 21.77 -7.34 6.04
CA ASN A 280 22.40 -8.08 4.95
C ASN A 280 23.89 -7.74 4.78
N ILE A 281 24.31 -6.53 5.18
CA ILE A 281 25.72 -6.10 5.22
C ILE A 281 26.41 -6.70 6.44
N ASP A 282 25.81 -6.53 7.61
CA ASP A 282 26.32 -7.03 8.88
C ASP A 282 25.16 -7.50 9.78
N SER A 283 25.11 -8.81 10.03
CA SER A 283 24.08 -9.44 10.88
C SER A 283 24.17 -9.05 12.35
N ALA A 284 25.27 -8.44 12.78
CA ALA A 284 25.42 -7.86 14.12
C ALA A 284 24.63 -6.56 14.27
N ILE A 285 24.37 -5.84 13.17
CA ILE A 285 23.53 -4.64 13.19
C ILE A 285 22.07 -5.09 13.28
N ARG A 286 21.52 -4.99 14.50
CA ARG A 286 20.10 -5.25 14.76
C ARG A 286 19.45 -4.01 15.34
N MET A 287 18.35 -3.59 14.74
CA MET A 287 17.54 -2.54 15.34
C MET A 287 16.86 -3.01 16.63
N PRO A 288 16.67 -2.10 17.60
CA PRO A 288 15.89 -2.40 18.80
C PRO A 288 14.51 -2.94 18.43
N LYS A 289 14.05 -3.96 19.13
CA LYS A 289 12.77 -4.63 18.84
C LYS A 289 11.58 -3.66 18.83
N SER A 290 11.55 -2.72 19.77
CA SER A 290 10.52 -1.69 19.83
C SER A 290 10.46 -0.85 18.55
N PHE A 291 11.62 -0.47 18.01
CA PHE A 291 11.71 0.29 16.78
C PHE A 291 11.24 -0.54 15.57
N TRP A 292 11.63 -1.83 15.51
CA TRP A 292 11.16 -2.76 14.46
C TRP A 292 9.64 -2.91 14.44
N VAL A 293 9.02 -3.06 15.61
CA VAL A 293 7.56 -3.17 15.76
C VAL A 293 6.86 -1.91 15.24
N VAL A 294 7.35 -0.72 15.60
CA VAL A 294 6.78 0.55 15.12
C VAL A 294 6.92 0.70 13.60
N ILE A 295 8.08 0.36 13.03
CA ILE A 295 8.28 0.43 11.58
C ILE A 295 7.29 -0.49 10.85
N ASN A 296 7.16 -1.74 11.28
CA ASN A 296 6.26 -2.68 10.62
C ASN A 296 4.80 -2.26 10.76
N PHE A 297 4.40 -1.76 11.93
CA PHE A 297 3.07 -1.17 12.13
C PHE A 297 2.80 -0.06 11.12
N LEU A 298 3.73 0.91 10.99
CA LEU A 298 3.58 2.04 10.07
C LEU A 298 3.54 1.58 8.61
N ASN A 299 4.39 0.62 8.23
CA ASN A 299 4.41 0.04 6.90
C ASN A 299 3.04 -0.54 6.51
N TYR A 300 2.40 -1.33 7.39
CA TYR A 300 1.05 -1.84 7.12
C TYR A 300 -0.03 -0.77 7.22
N PHE A 301 0.10 0.17 8.15
CA PHE A 301 -0.84 1.28 8.29
C PHE A 301 -0.87 2.18 7.05
N SER A 302 0.22 2.24 6.27
CA SER A 302 0.26 2.94 4.98
C SER A 302 -0.83 2.46 3.99
N LEU A 303 -1.24 1.19 4.05
CA LEU A 303 -2.32 0.61 3.23
C LEU A 303 -3.68 1.23 3.54
N CYS A 304 -3.86 1.78 4.74
CA CYS A 304 -5.07 2.51 5.16
C CYS A 304 -5.07 3.96 4.64
N LEU A 305 -3.90 4.62 4.66
CA LEU A 305 -3.80 6.04 4.34
C LEU A 305 -4.04 6.32 2.85
N ASN A 306 -3.64 5.42 1.96
CA ASN A 306 -3.80 5.62 0.52
C ASN A 306 -5.26 5.80 0.06
N PRO A 307 -6.23 4.92 0.39
CA PRO A 307 -7.64 5.14 0.04
C PRO A 307 -8.23 6.38 0.73
N LEU A 308 -7.78 6.73 1.96
CA LEU A 308 -8.19 7.97 2.63
C LEU A 308 -7.75 9.21 1.83
N VAL A 309 -6.49 9.23 1.37
CA VAL A 309 -5.97 10.32 0.53
C VAL A 309 -6.76 10.42 -0.78
N THR A 310 -7.13 9.30 -1.40
CA THR A 310 -8.00 9.29 -2.59
C THR A 310 -9.33 9.99 -2.31
N MET A 311 -10.00 9.65 -1.20
CA MET A 311 -11.29 10.24 -0.84
C MET A 311 -11.20 11.74 -0.54
N LEU A 312 -10.07 12.22 -0.01
CA LEU A 312 -9.90 13.63 0.35
C LEU A 312 -9.52 14.49 -0.87
N TYR A 313 -8.60 14.01 -1.70
CA TYR A 313 -7.99 14.79 -2.78
C TYR A 313 -8.68 14.62 -4.13
N VAL A 314 -9.24 13.44 -4.43
CA VAL A 314 -9.90 13.21 -5.71
C VAL A 314 -11.37 13.64 -5.62
N LYS A 315 -11.67 14.80 -6.20
CA LYS A 315 -13.00 15.45 -6.13
C LYS A 315 -14.18 14.51 -6.41
N GLN A 316 -14.07 13.66 -7.43
CA GLN A 316 -15.17 12.75 -7.81
C GLN A 316 -15.44 11.69 -6.74
N PHE A 317 -14.38 11.12 -6.16
CA PHE A 317 -14.50 10.21 -5.02
C PHE A 317 -15.02 10.96 -3.80
N ARG A 318 -14.50 12.15 -3.47
CA ARG A 318 -15.01 12.97 -2.37
C ARG A 318 -16.51 13.23 -2.45
N ILE A 319 -16.99 13.64 -3.63
CA ILE A 319 -18.42 13.91 -3.86
C ILE A 319 -19.24 12.62 -3.71
N ALA A 320 -18.76 11.50 -4.28
CA ALA A 320 -19.43 10.22 -4.16
C ALA A 320 -19.49 9.74 -2.69
N THR A 321 -18.40 9.88 -1.94
CA THR A 321 -18.30 9.57 -0.51
C THR A 321 -19.31 10.37 0.29
N VAL A 322 -19.33 11.70 0.14
CA VAL A 322 -20.27 12.57 0.88
C VAL A 322 -21.72 12.23 0.53
N LYS A 323 -22.03 11.96 -0.74
CA LYS A 323 -23.38 11.55 -1.15
C LYS A 323 -23.78 10.21 -0.54
N PHE A 324 -22.89 9.22 -0.56
CA PHE A 324 -23.13 7.92 0.04
C PHE A 324 -23.39 8.03 1.55
N LEU A 325 -22.53 8.76 2.27
CA LEU A 325 -22.66 8.94 3.72
C LEU A 325 -23.93 9.70 4.11
N LYS A 326 -24.38 10.67 3.31
CA LYS A 326 -25.61 11.43 3.59
C LYS A 326 -26.89 10.66 3.29
N ASN A 327 -26.91 9.91 2.19
CA ASN A 327 -28.16 9.34 1.66
C ASN A 327 -28.29 7.82 1.89
N GLY A 328 -27.23 7.15 2.37
CA GLY A 328 -27.17 5.69 2.52
C GLY A 328 -27.29 4.91 1.21
N LYS A 329 -27.37 5.59 0.05
CA LYS A 329 -27.60 5.00 -1.27
C LYS A 329 -26.45 5.32 -2.21
N LEU A 330 -25.94 4.29 -2.90
CA LEU A 330 -25.07 4.45 -4.05
C LEU A 330 -25.88 5.08 -5.19
N VAL A 331 -25.44 6.24 -5.68
CA VAL A 331 -25.97 6.80 -6.93
C VAL A 331 -25.43 5.96 -8.07
N THR A 332 -26.21 4.95 -8.46
CA THR A 332 -25.92 4.11 -9.62
C THR A 332 -26.18 4.90 -10.89
N GLY A 333 -25.39 4.64 -11.95
CA GLY A 333 -25.42 5.41 -13.20
C GLY A 333 -26.80 5.51 -13.86
N ASN A 334 -27.71 4.57 -13.55
CA ASN A 334 -29.04 4.51 -14.16
C ASN A 334 -29.97 5.65 -13.71
N SER A 335 -29.78 6.22 -12.51
CA SER A 335 -30.58 7.35 -12.04
C SER A 335 -30.14 8.70 -12.64
N VAL A 336 -29.05 8.73 -13.42
CA VAL A 336 -28.65 9.95 -14.16
C VAL A 336 -29.56 10.17 -15.37
N HIS A 337 -30.14 9.11 -15.93
CA HIS A 337 -31.11 9.24 -17.02
C HIS A 337 -32.40 9.92 -16.55
N GLU A 338 -32.85 9.68 -15.31
CA GLU A 338 -33.98 10.40 -14.70
C GLU A 338 -33.68 11.90 -14.53
N PHE A 339 -32.47 12.28 -14.12
CA PHE A 339 -32.13 13.70 -13.99
C PHE A 339 -31.88 14.41 -15.32
N THR A 340 -31.38 13.72 -16.36
CA THR A 340 -31.35 14.29 -17.71
C THR A 340 -32.74 14.37 -18.34
N ALA A 341 -33.67 13.48 -18.00
CA ALA A 341 -35.06 13.59 -18.45
C ALA A 341 -35.76 14.81 -17.81
N VAL A 342 -35.49 15.08 -16.52
CA VAL A 342 -36.00 16.29 -15.86
C VAL A 342 -35.33 17.56 -16.42
N ALA A 343 -34.02 17.56 -16.67
CA ALA A 343 -33.33 18.72 -17.27
C ALA A 343 -33.71 18.95 -18.75
N ALA A 344 -33.97 17.88 -19.52
CA ALA A 344 -34.47 17.95 -20.90
C ALA A 344 -35.93 18.41 -20.96
N ALA A 345 -36.77 18.01 -19.98
CA ALA A 345 -38.12 18.55 -19.84
C ALA A 345 -38.10 20.07 -19.51
N THR A 346 -37.12 20.53 -18.74
CA THR A 346 -36.92 21.97 -18.44
C THR A 346 -36.22 22.75 -19.56
N GLN A 347 -35.49 22.08 -20.47
CA GLN A 347 -34.91 22.71 -21.66
C GLN A 347 -35.89 22.77 -22.84
N ASN A 348 -36.84 21.84 -22.95
CA ASN A 348 -37.83 21.84 -24.02
C ASN A 348 -38.86 22.98 -23.89
N THR A 349 -38.93 23.66 -22.75
CA THR A 349 -39.69 24.92 -22.58
C THR A 349 -38.90 26.17 -23.00
N ASN A 350 -37.58 26.09 -23.14
CA ASN A 350 -36.73 27.25 -23.51
C ASN A 350 -36.16 27.17 -24.94
N ILE A 351 -36.14 26.01 -25.58
CA ILE A 351 -35.68 25.82 -26.97
C ILE A 351 -36.87 26.04 -27.95
N ARG A 352 -37.51 27.20 -27.85
CA ARG A 352 -38.37 27.73 -28.93
C ARG A 352 -37.93 29.11 -29.40
N ARG A 353 -36.75 29.60 -28.99
CA ARG A 353 -36.32 30.99 -29.22
C ARG A 353 -34.96 31.25 -29.86
N SER A 354 -34.18 30.25 -30.27
CA SER A 354 -32.88 30.57 -30.88
C SER A 354 -32.29 29.40 -31.67
N ILE A 355 -32.75 29.27 -32.91
CA ILE A 355 -32.00 28.57 -33.97
C ILE A 355 -31.21 29.66 -34.70
N ILE A 356 -29.93 29.79 -34.36
CA ILE A 356 -28.94 30.44 -35.23
C ILE A 356 -27.89 29.38 -35.55
N THR A 357 -27.93 28.96 -36.81
CA THR A 357 -27.05 27.99 -37.44
C THR A 357 -25.63 28.55 -37.51
N ILE A 358 -24.65 27.85 -36.93
CA ILE A 358 -23.23 28.12 -37.16
C ILE A 358 -22.59 26.82 -37.67
N THR A 359 -22.13 26.88 -38.91
CA THR A 359 -21.40 25.82 -39.62
C THR A 359 -19.93 25.83 -39.17
N PRO A 360 -19.33 24.68 -38.78
CA PRO A 360 -17.90 24.63 -38.51
C PRO A 360 -17.12 24.25 -39.78
N THR A 361 -16.20 25.13 -40.18
CA THR A 361 -15.15 24.86 -41.16
C THR A 361 -14.06 24.02 -40.50
N ILE A 362 -13.82 22.82 -41.03
CA ILE A 362 -12.77 21.90 -40.61
C ILE A 362 -11.46 22.31 -41.31
N SER A 363 -10.46 22.72 -40.54
CA SER A 363 -9.07 22.84 -40.99
C SER A 363 -8.30 21.61 -40.52
N ILE A 364 -7.86 20.80 -41.48
CA ILE A 364 -6.94 19.67 -41.29
C ILE A 364 -5.52 20.24 -41.46
N CYS A 365 -4.64 20.06 -40.49
CA CYS A 365 -3.20 20.20 -40.70
C CYS A 365 -2.45 19.01 -40.09
N GLN A 366 -1.50 18.54 -40.91
CA GLN A 366 -0.57 17.42 -40.76
C GLN A 366 0.44 17.61 -39.64
#